data_AF-A0A977KTX1-F1
#
_entry.id   AF-A0A977KTX1-F1
#
_cell.length_a   1.000
_cell.length_b   1.000
_cell.length_c   1.000
_cell.angle_alpha   90.00
_cell.angle_beta   90.00
_cell.angle_gamma   90.00
#
_symmetry.space_group_name_H-M   'P 1'
#
loop_
_entity.id
_entity.type
_entity.pdbx_description
1 polymer ?
#
loop_
_entity_poly.entity_id
_entity_poly.type
_entity_poly.pdbx_seq_one_letter_code
_entity_poly.pdbx_strand_id
1 'polypeptide(L)'
;MLDFGLNGKSQVADALNQVSTRVGCAIVAVNSAYTSQLDSRFGTLTGTRSGERFIGHDGVVLHSDINAADNILARLGDVEIPRFLDHKRVKEILLERTRKFLNSLAPLQSQLFEAKTDKGKSQTLELRKRKQQFQIQNLMALKTLHQEDFTILDNLVNR
;
A
#
# COMPACT_ATOMS: atom_id res chain seq x y z
N MET A 1 -12.80 43.90 -1.68
CA MET A 1 -13.75 42.95 -1.11
C MET A 1 -13.03 41.62 -1.00
N LEU A 2 -12.45 41.32 0.16
CA LEU A 2 -11.75 40.06 0.41
C LEU A 2 -12.77 39.11 1.03
N ASP A 3 -13.21 38.13 0.26
CA ASP A 3 -14.14 37.10 0.69
C ASP A 3 -13.39 36.11 1.58
N PHE A 4 -13.52 36.24 2.90
CA PHE A 4 -13.07 35.25 3.87
C PHE A 4 -14.10 34.11 3.93
N GLY A 5 -14.16 33.33 2.85
CA GLY A 5 -14.92 32.10 2.76
C GLY A 5 -14.23 30.98 3.53
N LEU A 6 -14.63 30.78 4.80
CA LEU A 6 -14.28 29.64 5.63
C LEU A 6 -14.78 28.32 4.99
N ASN A 7 -13.89 27.64 4.28
CA ASN A 7 -14.04 26.24 3.88
C ASN A 7 -12.71 25.53 4.16
N GLY A 8 -12.62 24.74 5.23
CA GLY A 8 -11.36 24.17 5.75
C GLY A 8 -10.50 23.33 4.79
N LYS A 9 -10.98 23.04 3.57
CA LYS A 9 -10.20 22.38 2.51
C LYS A 9 -9.34 23.35 1.70
N SER A 10 -9.72 24.63 1.60
CA SER A 10 -8.92 25.65 0.89
C SER A 10 -7.76 26.15 1.73
N GLN A 11 -7.95 26.38 3.03
CA GLN A 11 -6.91 26.94 3.90
C GLN A 11 -5.66 26.05 4.00
N VAL A 12 -5.84 24.72 4.08
CA VAL A 12 -4.72 23.78 4.09
C VAL A 12 -4.02 23.75 2.73
N ALA A 13 -4.78 23.79 1.63
CA ALA A 13 -4.21 23.86 0.28
C ALA A 13 -3.42 25.16 0.06
N ASP A 14 -3.93 26.28 0.56
CA ASP A 14 -3.28 27.59 0.47
C ASP A 14 -1.99 27.62 1.30
N ALA A 15 -2.02 27.07 2.52
CA ALA A 15 -0.84 26.92 3.36
C ALA A 15 0.22 26.02 2.69
N LEU A 16 -0.20 24.89 2.13
CA LEU A 16 0.69 24.01 1.38
C LEU A 16 1.31 24.76 0.19
N ASN A 17 0.52 25.46 -0.62
CA ASN A 17 1.03 26.24 -1.76
C ASN A 17 2.06 27.31 -1.34
N GLN A 18 1.81 28.01 -0.23
CA GLN A 18 2.76 28.99 0.31
C GLN A 18 4.08 28.33 0.72
N VAL A 19 4.02 27.20 1.41
CA VAL A 19 5.22 26.46 1.84
C VAL A 19 5.98 25.90 0.63
N SER A 20 5.26 25.31 -0.32
CA SER A 20 5.83 24.77 -1.56
C SER A 20 6.60 25.82 -2.36
N THR A 21 6.04 27.02 -2.47
CA THR A 21 6.70 28.15 -3.13
C THR A 21 8.00 28.54 -2.42
N ARG A 22 8.03 28.51 -1.09
CA ARG A 22 9.21 28.91 -0.29
C ARG A 22 10.32 27.86 -0.30
N VAL A 23 9.95 26.58 -0.29
CA VAL A 23 10.90 25.46 -0.18
C VAL A 23 11.31 24.92 -1.55
N GLY A 24 10.58 25.27 -2.62
CA GLY A 24 10.84 24.77 -3.97
C GLY A 24 10.39 23.33 -4.18
N CYS A 25 9.38 22.85 -3.44
CA CYS A 25 8.81 21.52 -3.63
C CYS A 25 7.52 21.56 -4.46
N ALA A 26 7.20 20.48 -5.16
CA ALA A 26 5.96 20.38 -5.94
C ALA A 26 4.82 19.78 -5.10
N ILE A 27 3.61 20.33 -5.25
CA ILE A 27 2.39 19.74 -4.67
C ILE A 27 1.57 19.15 -5.79
N VAL A 28 1.24 17.87 -5.65
CA VAL A 28 0.39 17.14 -6.61
C VAL A 28 -0.81 16.59 -5.86
N ALA A 29 -1.99 16.93 -6.35
CA ALA A 29 -3.23 16.34 -5.86
C ALA A 29 -3.54 15.07 -6.66
N VAL A 30 -3.80 13.98 -5.93
CA VAL A 30 -4.10 12.66 -6.48
C VAL A 30 -5.52 12.22 -6.09
N ASN A 31 -5.99 11.12 -6.67
CA ASN A 31 -7.29 10.56 -6.33
C ASN A 31 -7.25 9.92 -4.93
N SER A 32 -8.03 10.44 -3.98
CA SER A 32 -8.02 9.93 -2.60
C SER A 32 -8.99 8.77 -2.34
N ALA A 33 -9.75 8.34 -3.35
CA ALA A 33 -10.79 7.32 -3.16
C ALA A 33 -10.19 5.98 -2.72
N TYR A 34 -10.81 5.41 -1.68
CA TYR A 34 -10.49 4.12 -1.05
C TYR A 34 -9.11 4.01 -0.37
N THR A 35 -8.35 5.10 -0.25
CA THR A 35 -6.98 5.09 0.31
C THR A 35 -6.92 4.65 1.77
N SER A 36 -7.98 4.84 2.55
CA SER A 36 -8.07 4.33 3.93
C SER A 36 -8.55 2.88 4.05
N GLN A 37 -9.05 2.30 2.95
CA GLN A 37 -9.59 0.94 2.90
C GLN A 37 -8.65 -0.03 2.18
N LEU A 38 -7.71 0.48 1.38
CA LEU A 38 -6.72 -0.30 0.67
C LEU A 38 -5.56 -0.70 1.59
N ASP A 39 -5.07 -1.93 1.50
CA ASP A 39 -3.82 -2.34 2.14
C ASP A 39 -2.65 -1.84 1.29
N SER A 40 -1.90 -0.87 1.80
CA SER A 40 -0.77 -0.22 1.10
C SER A 40 0.35 -1.16 0.70
N ARG A 41 0.52 -2.29 1.42
CA ARG A 41 1.59 -3.26 1.14
C ARG A 41 1.32 -4.09 -0.10
N PHE A 42 0.04 -4.27 -0.44
CA PHE A 42 -0.40 -5.13 -1.54
C PHE A 42 -1.16 -4.36 -2.63
N GLY A 43 -1.61 -3.14 -2.35
CA GLY A 43 -2.49 -2.38 -3.24
C GLY A 43 -3.86 -3.03 -3.44
N THR A 44 -4.38 -3.74 -2.41
CA THR A 44 -5.62 -4.53 -2.52
C THR A 44 -6.63 -4.22 -1.41
N LEU A 45 -7.91 -4.47 -1.70
CA LEU A 45 -9.04 -4.32 -0.78
C LEU A 45 -9.24 -5.58 0.08
N THR A 46 -8.15 -6.10 0.65
CA THR A 46 -8.16 -7.34 1.45
C THR A 46 -8.10 -7.10 2.96
N GLY A 47 -7.75 -5.89 3.39
CA GLY A 47 -7.72 -5.49 4.80
C GLY A 47 -8.97 -4.75 5.26
N THR A 48 -8.97 -4.34 6.53
CA THR A 48 -10.06 -3.58 7.15
C THR A 48 -9.52 -2.52 8.11
N ARG A 49 -10.01 -1.29 7.99
CA ARG A 49 -9.74 -0.22 8.96
C ARG A 49 -10.66 -0.33 10.17
N SER A 50 -10.09 -0.23 11.37
CA SER A 50 -10.78 -0.18 12.66
C SER A 50 -10.10 0.87 13.55
N GLY A 51 -10.68 2.09 13.55
CA GLY A 51 -10.11 3.25 14.26
C GLY A 51 -8.73 3.64 13.74
N GLU A 52 -7.76 3.68 14.65
CA GLU A 52 -6.34 3.98 14.39
C GLU A 52 -5.57 2.80 13.77
N ARG A 53 -6.24 1.65 13.60
CA ARG A 53 -5.62 0.43 13.08
C ARG A 53 -6.14 0.11 11.69
N PHE A 54 -5.24 -0.38 10.85
CA PHE A 54 -5.55 -1.09 9.63
C PHE A 54 -5.10 -2.53 9.79
N ILE A 55 -6.00 -3.50 9.61
CA ILE A 55 -5.73 -4.92 9.80
C ILE A 55 -5.70 -5.56 8.41
N GLY A 56 -4.54 -6.04 7.98
CA GLY A 56 -4.37 -6.75 6.71
C GLY A 56 -4.93 -8.17 6.74
N HIS A 57 -5.11 -8.76 5.56
CA HIS A 57 -5.61 -10.14 5.43
C HIS A 57 -4.66 -11.20 6.01
N ASP A 58 -3.38 -10.85 6.15
CA ASP A 58 -2.34 -11.65 6.78
C ASP A 58 -2.30 -11.50 8.32
N GLY A 59 -3.20 -10.68 8.88
CA GLY A 59 -3.29 -10.39 10.32
C GLY A 59 -2.30 -9.34 10.82
N VAL A 60 -1.47 -8.78 9.94
CA VAL A 60 -0.56 -7.68 10.30
C VAL A 60 -1.37 -6.40 10.52
N VAL A 61 -0.99 -5.64 11.54
CA VAL A 61 -1.66 -4.39 11.92
C VAL A 61 -0.74 -3.21 11.63
N LEU A 62 -1.26 -2.24 10.88
CA LEU A 62 -0.59 -0.97 10.58
C LEU A 62 -1.33 0.18 11.27
N HIS A 63 -0.63 1.31 11.49
CA HIS A 63 -1.30 2.56 11.82
C HIS A 63 -2.12 3.02 10.61
N SER A 64 -3.41 3.30 10.80
CA SER A 64 -4.34 3.48 9.70
C SER A 64 -4.06 4.72 8.85
N ASP A 65 -3.51 5.78 9.46
CA ASP A 65 -3.16 7.00 8.75
C ASP A 65 -1.84 6.87 7.97
N ILE A 66 -0.89 6.07 8.47
CA ILE A 66 0.35 5.75 7.72
C ILE A 66 -0.02 4.93 6.48
N ASN A 67 -0.85 3.89 6.65
CA ASN A 67 -1.36 3.11 5.53
C ASN A 67 -2.08 3.98 4.49
N ALA A 68 -2.90 4.94 4.93
CA ALA A 68 -3.58 5.85 4.02
C ALA A 68 -2.61 6.78 3.29
N ALA A 69 -1.57 7.28 3.97
CA ALA A 69 -0.53 8.13 3.38
C ALA A 69 0.27 7.36 2.32
N ASP A 70 0.66 6.12 2.59
CA ASP A 70 1.37 5.27 1.62
C ASP A 70 0.52 5.01 0.38
N ASN A 71 -0.79 4.80 0.55
CA ASN A 71 -1.72 4.67 -0.57
C ASN A 71 -1.87 5.97 -1.39
N ILE A 72 -1.78 7.14 -0.76
CA ILE A 72 -1.76 8.44 -1.44
C ILE A 72 -0.46 8.58 -2.26
N LEU A 73 0.68 8.22 -1.67
CA LEU A 73 1.97 8.24 -2.37
C LEU A 73 1.96 7.31 -3.59
N ALA A 74 1.49 6.06 -3.43
CA ALA A 74 1.38 5.11 -4.54
C ALA A 74 0.47 5.62 -5.68
N ARG A 75 -0.53 6.45 -5.36
CA ARG A 75 -1.44 7.02 -6.36
C ARG A 75 -0.75 8.02 -7.30
N LEU A 76 0.38 8.60 -6.90
CA LEU A 76 1.12 9.54 -7.74
C LEU A 76 1.56 8.93 -9.07
N GLY A 77 1.91 7.63 -9.06
CA GLY A 77 2.33 6.88 -10.25
C GLY A 77 1.23 6.03 -10.90
N ASP A 78 -0.01 6.10 -10.41
CA ASP A 78 -1.09 5.21 -10.87
C ASP A 78 -1.80 5.75 -12.11
N VAL A 79 -1.37 5.27 -13.27
CA VAL A 79 -1.93 5.69 -14.57
C VAL A 79 -3.37 5.23 -14.80
N GLU A 80 -3.82 4.16 -14.13
CA GLU A 80 -5.21 3.67 -14.26
C GLU A 80 -6.19 4.50 -13.43
N ILE A 81 -5.70 5.17 -12.38
CA ILE A 81 -6.53 5.95 -11.46
C ILE A 81 -6.12 7.42 -11.44
N PRO A 82 -6.47 8.19 -12.49
CA PRO A 82 -6.19 9.61 -12.53
C PRO A 82 -6.97 10.39 -11.45
N ARG A 83 -6.49 11.59 -11.14
CA ARG A 83 -7.00 12.47 -10.06
C ARG A 83 -8.53 12.59 -10.02
N PHE A 84 -9.18 12.75 -11.18
CA PHE A 84 -10.62 13.04 -11.29
C PHE A 84 -11.47 11.83 -11.67
N LEU A 85 -10.92 10.61 -11.62
CA LEU A 85 -11.69 9.41 -11.89
C LEU A 85 -12.79 9.22 -10.84
N ASP A 86 -14.02 8.94 -11.29
CA ASP A 86 -15.16 8.72 -10.40
C ASP A 86 -14.91 7.54 -9.46
N HIS A 87 -15.37 7.67 -8.21
CA HIS A 87 -15.10 6.70 -7.17
C HIS A 87 -15.65 5.30 -7.51
N LYS A 88 -16.75 5.16 -8.26
CA LYS A 88 -17.26 3.84 -8.65
C LYS A 88 -16.27 3.15 -9.57
N ARG A 89 -15.71 3.88 -10.53
CA ARG A 89 -14.71 3.35 -11.45
C ARG A 89 -13.38 3.04 -10.75
N VAL A 90 -12.98 3.87 -9.77
CA VAL A 90 -11.85 3.55 -8.88
C VAL A 90 -12.08 2.21 -8.18
N LYS A 91 -13.27 2.00 -7.61
CA LYS A 91 -13.61 0.75 -6.91
C LYS A 91 -13.49 -0.47 -7.83
N GLU A 92 -13.97 -0.37 -9.07
CA GLU A 92 -13.87 -1.45 -10.05
C GLU A 92 -12.41 -1.84 -10.33
N ILE A 93 -11.53 -0.85 -10.55
CA ILE A 93 -10.09 -1.10 -10.79
C ILE A 93 -9.47 -1.78 -9.57
N LEU A 94 -9.75 -1.28 -8.35
CA LEU A 94 -9.19 -1.85 -7.13
C LEU A 94 -9.72 -3.26 -6.83
N LEU A 95 -10.98 -3.54 -7.13
CA LEU A 95 -11.54 -4.89 -7.02
C LEU A 95 -10.89 -5.86 -8.02
N GLU A 96 -10.64 -5.42 -9.25
CA GLU A 96 -9.95 -6.22 -10.25
C GLU A 96 -8.49 -6.51 -9.87
N ARG A 97 -7.77 -5.52 -9.33
CA ARG A 97 -6.43 -5.73 -8.76
C ARG A 97 -6.45 -6.72 -7.61
N THR A 98 -7.43 -6.58 -6.72
CA THR A 98 -7.64 -7.50 -5.59
C THR A 98 -7.91 -8.92 -6.08
N ARG A 99 -8.76 -9.09 -7.10
CA ARG A 99 -9.04 -10.39 -7.71
C ARG A 99 -7.78 -11.03 -8.29
N LYS A 100 -6.99 -10.27 -9.06
CA LYS A 100 -5.71 -10.75 -9.61
C LYS A 100 -4.73 -11.19 -8.52
N PHE A 101 -4.63 -10.43 -7.44
CA PHE A 101 -3.82 -10.78 -6.28
C PHE A 101 -4.31 -12.06 -5.59
N LEU A 102 -5.61 -12.20 -5.32
CA LEU A 102 -6.15 -13.42 -4.73
C LEU A 102 -5.91 -14.65 -5.62
N ASN A 103 -6.03 -14.48 -6.94
CA ASN A 103 -5.72 -15.54 -7.90
C ASN A 103 -4.24 -15.90 -7.92
N SER A 104 -3.32 -14.96 -7.71
CA SER A 104 -1.89 -15.27 -7.60
C SER A 104 -1.53 -15.98 -6.28
N LEU A 105 -2.38 -15.88 -5.26
CA LEU A 105 -2.27 -16.66 -4.02
C LEU A 105 -2.86 -18.08 -4.13
N ALA A 106 -3.78 -18.33 -5.08
CA ALA A 106 -4.45 -19.62 -5.22
C ALA A 106 -3.52 -20.84 -5.48
N PRO A 107 -2.41 -20.73 -6.24
CA PRO A 107 -1.44 -21.82 -6.38
C PRO A 107 -0.86 -22.32 -5.04
N LEU A 108 -0.88 -21.49 -3.99
CA LEU A 108 -0.44 -21.86 -2.64
C LEU A 108 -1.55 -22.55 -1.83
N GLN A 109 -2.83 -22.29 -2.10
CA GLN A 109 -3.94 -22.90 -1.35
C GLN A 109 -4.18 -24.36 -1.73
N SER A 110 -4.03 -24.72 -3.00
CA SER A 110 -4.15 -26.12 -3.45
C SER A 110 -3.07 -27.01 -2.83
N GLN A 111 -1.82 -26.51 -2.76
CA GLN A 111 -0.70 -27.20 -2.11
C GLN A 111 -0.88 -27.32 -0.58
N LEU A 112 -1.55 -26.35 0.05
CA LEU A 112 -1.91 -26.42 1.48
C LEU A 112 -3.08 -27.38 1.78
N PHE A 113 -3.95 -27.63 0.79
CA PHE A 113 -5.08 -28.55 0.94
C PHE A 113 -4.64 -30.01 0.73
N GLU A 114 -3.77 -30.28 -0.26
CA GLU A 114 -3.17 -31.61 -0.49
C GLU A 114 -2.28 -32.06 0.68
N ALA A 115 -1.65 -31.12 1.40
CA ALA A 115 -0.87 -31.41 2.61
C ALA A 115 -1.71 -31.77 3.85
N LYS A 116 -3.05 -31.63 3.80
CA LYS A 116 -3.95 -32.05 4.88
C LYS A 116 -4.50 -33.47 4.71
N THR A 117 -4.40 -34.04 3.51
CA THR A 117 -4.94 -35.37 3.21
C THR A 117 -3.95 -36.52 3.34
N ASP A 118 -2.67 -36.27 3.70
CA ASP A 118 -1.74 -37.38 3.97
C ASP A 118 -0.73 -37.10 5.10
N LYS A 119 -0.72 -38.01 6.09
CA LYS A 119 0.28 -38.20 7.18
C LYS A 119 0.83 -36.96 7.90
N GLY A 120 0.00 -36.44 8.81
CA GLY A 120 0.33 -35.36 9.74
C GLY A 120 1.37 -35.72 10.80
N LYS A 121 2.53 -35.04 10.74
CA LYS A 121 3.38 -34.52 11.85
C LYS A 121 4.77 -34.14 11.34
N SER A 122 5.33 -34.89 10.38
CA SER A 122 6.65 -34.62 9.78
C SER A 122 6.61 -33.67 8.58
N GLN A 123 5.41 -33.52 7.98
CA GLN A 123 5.08 -32.39 7.13
C GLN A 123 5.00 -31.17 8.04
N THR A 124 3.86 -30.56 8.38
CA THR A 124 3.67 -29.41 9.33
C THR A 124 4.88 -28.53 9.79
N LEU A 125 5.94 -29.08 10.38
CA LEU A 125 7.23 -28.44 10.65
C LEU A 125 7.95 -27.95 9.38
N GLU A 126 7.87 -28.67 8.26
CA GLU A 126 8.49 -28.31 6.98
C GLU A 126 7.83 -27.08 6.32
N LEU A 127 6.56 -26.85 6.62
CA LEU A 127 5.60 -25.89 6.11
C LEU A 127 5.70 -24.64 6.97
N ARG A 128 5.88 -24.82 8.28
CA ARG A 128 6.36 -23.75 9.15
C ARG A 128 7.74 -23.26 8.70
N LYS A 129 8.69 -24.18 8.43
CA LYS A 129 10.01 -23.81 7.90
C LYS A 129 9.90 -23.10 6.55
N ARG A 130 9.07 -23.58 5.62
CA ARG A 130 8.85 -22.96 4.30
C ARG A 130 8.14 -21.61 4.39
N LYS A 131 7.10 -21.46 5.22
CA LYS A 131 6.44 -20.17 5.46
C LYS A 131 7.42 -19.17 6.07
N GLN A 132 8.19 -19.60 7.05
CA GLN A 132 9.22 -18.78 7.67
C GLN A 132 10.32 -18.41 6.66
N GLN A 133 10.73 -19.34 5.80
CA GLN A 133 11.70 -19.09 4.73
C GLN A 133 11.18 -18.08 3.71
N PHE A 134 9.92 -18.19 3.30
CA PHE A 134 9.30 -17.27 2.35
C PHE A 134 9.13 -15.87 2.96
N GLN A 135 8.78 -15.80 4.24
CA GLN A 135 8.68 -14.55 4.97
C GLN A 135 10.06 -13.90 5.17
N ILE A 136 11.10 -14.69 5.41
CA ILE A 136 12.50 -14.23 5.43
C ILE A 136 12.94 -13.76 4.03
N GLN A 137 12.61 -14.49 2.97
CA GLN A 137 12.95 -14.09 1.60
C GLN A 137 12.29 -12.77 1.21
N ASN A 138 11.01 -12.56 1.54
CA ASN A 138 10.33 -11.29 1.30
C ASN A 138 10.92 -10.16 2.16
N LEU A 139 11.26 -10.42 3.42
CA LEU A 139 11.92 -9.42 4.28
C LEU A 139 13.33 -9.06 3.75
N MET A 140 14.07 -10.04 3.24
CA MET A 140 15.38 -9.84 2.62
C MET A 140 15.25 -9.05 1.32
N ALA A 141 14.30 -9.37 0.45
CA ALA A 141 14.04 -8.63 -0.78
C ALA A 141 13.64 -7.17 -0.50
N LEU A 142 12.80 -6.93 0.51
CA LEU A 142 12.45 -5.57 0.96
C LEU A 142 13.66 -4.81 1.51
N LYS A 143 14.52 -5.47 2.29
CA LYS A 143 15.78 -4.86 2.77
C LYS A 143 16.73 -4.55 1.63
N THR A 144 16.85 -5.43 0.63
CA THR A 144 17.68 -5.20 -0.55
C THR A 144 17.16 -4.02 -1.37
N LEU A 145 15.85 -3.94 -1.61
CA LEU A 145 15.23 -2.79 -2.29
C LEU A 145 15.52 -1.47 -1.56
N HIS A 146 15.33 -1.43 -0.23
CA HIS A 146 15.68 -0.25 0.55
C HIS A 146 17.19 0.06 0.52
N GLN A 147 18.06 -0.96 0.56
CA GLN A 147 19.51 -0.78 0.46
C GLN A 147 19.91 -0.18 -0.91
N GLU A 148 19.29 -0.63 -2.00
CA GLU A 148 19.53 -0.08 -3.33
C GLU A 148 19.02 1.36 -3.46
N ASP A 149 17.85 1.66 -2.89
CA ASP A 149 17.32 3.04 -2.84
C ASP A 149 18.26 3.98 -2.07
N PHE A 150 18.81 3.54 -0.93
CA PHE A 150 19.81 4.30 -0.17
C PHE A 150 21.13 4.47 -0.95
N THR A 151 21.58 3.45 -1.65
CA THR A 151 22.83 3.52 -2.45
C THR A 151 22.67 4.42 -3.67
N ILE A 152 21.49 4.43 -4.29
CA ILE A 152 21.16 5.33 -5.40
C ILE A 152 21.09 6.78 -4.90
N LEU A 153 20.48 7.03 -3.73
CA LEU A 153 20.42 8.35 -3.11
C LEU A 153 21.82 8.86 -2.69
N ASP A 154 22.67 8.01 -2.09
CA ASP A 154 24.04 8.38 -1.73
C ASP A 154 24.91 8.70 -2.95
N ASN A 155 24.70 7.99 -4.07
CA ASN A 155 25.41 8.27 -5.33
C ASN A 155 24.89 9.53 -6.05
N LEU A 156 23.66 9.95 -5.79
CA LEU A 156 23.07 11.20 -6.30
C LEU A 156 23.43 12.42 -5.44
N VAL A 157 23.66 12.23 -4.13
CA VAL A 157 24.03 13.31 -3.18
C VAL A 157 25.54 13.59 -3.17
N ASN A 158 26.38 12.61 -3.50
CA ASN A 158 27.85 12.74 -3.50
C ASN A 158 28.47 13.01 -4.89
N ARG A 159 27.71 13.55 -5.85
CA ARG A 159 28.19 14.09 -7.14
C ARG A 159 27.98 15.60 -7.19
#